data_AF-Q22Y27-F1
#
_entry.id   AF-Q22Y27-F1
#
_cell.length_a   1.000
_cell.length_b   1.000
_cell.length_c   1.000
_cell.angle_alpha   90.00
_cell.angle_beta   90.00
_cell.angle_gamma   90.00
#
_symmetry.space_group_name_H-M   'P 1'
#
loop_
_entity.id
_entity.type
_entity.pdbx_description
1 polymer ?
#
loop_
_entity_poly.entity_id
_entity_poly.type
_entity_poly.pdbx_seq_one_letter_code
_entity_poly.pdbx_strand_id
1 'polypeptide(L)'
;MENIIQTNPQTETNTAIQKNKTEERAGTLEINGLEILEFDFEKMSKISDSEFESQTISDIYNQMTEELKKFEYEEFRFLSSDTQGCQISANKKGIENRHIIKGIFSKKNKEDANELKNYIDNQIKILKQCSGSPYSIELVNEIEGEEMVYLIFNANKGTIQKLLEQQGGKLSEFSVIKYSKDIAEGICHAHKNGHFFYHLNLDQIFIDFNNNAVVSAFTARDLNLSQENSLFIAPEIEQNSQEQDASDNTKASTSLSKQSDAFSFGCLMISMLLGVTELKRYEKKKEQISEYFANLSDSSSKKESLYKIISRLTKFDSNERMTIFDSLSELQKMISVDVIAEQEVQDSGDEHIKNIMIYIEKVQKKIGKIGEKVQNLKPDHSELLIKIQNFENQIKLKDQKIDDLTKQLLDEQKTHENEKKKLKEGSLIKDEQIQKLNQELEGLRIEFKKKENEIILKNQSLMKELEESLRNQLRLKVKQTHTYQGPGFYCNDCNYYFGQKWGYHYGNQVSFYCSSCQSQSIHTLKR
;
A
#
# COMPACT_ATOMS: atom_id res chain seq x y z
N MET A 1 -45.30 59.41 35.03
CA MET A 1 -44.81 58.32 35.88
C MET A 1 -45.61 57.10 35.43
N GLU A 2 -45.15 56.40 34.39
CA GLU A 2 -44.26 55.21 34.55
C GLU A 2 -44.88 54.27 35.60
N ASN A 3 -45.35 53.06 35.30
CA ASN A 3 -44.71 52.04 34.50
C ASN A 3 -45.68 50.87 34.29
N ILE A 4 -45.54 50.26 33.11
CA ILE A 4 -46.05 48.96 32.71
C ILE A 4 -45.15 47.90 33.35
N ILE A 5 -45.71 46.91 34.07
CA ILE A 5 -45.15 45.55 34.14
C ILE A 5 -46.30 44.55 34.07
N GLN A 6 -46.17 43.67 33.09
CA GLN A 6 -47.08 42.63 32.67
C GLN A 6 -47.14 41.46 33.68
N THR A 7 -48.26 40.75 33.57
CA THR A 7 -48.72 39.62 34.37
C THR A 7 -47.84 38.37 34.29
N ASN A 8 -47.84 37.65 35.41
CA ASN A 8 -47.18 36.39 35.73
C ASN A 8 -47.69 35.16 34.92
N PRO A 9 -47.00 34.00 35.04
CA PRO A 9 -46.94 32.92 34.05
C PRO A 9 -47.74 31.66 34.42
N GLN A 10 -47.54 30.62 33.59
CA GLN A 10 -47.74 29.19 33.82
C GLN A 10 -49.17 28.64 33.73
N THR A 11 -49.39 27.83 32.69
CA THR A 11 -49.84 26.43 32.90
C THR A 11 -49.48 25.58 31.70
N GLU A 12 -48.99 24.39 32.04
CA GLU A 12 -48.35 23.39 31.22
C GLU A 12 -49.36 22.67 30.31
N THR A 13 -48.97 22.39 29.07
CA THR A 13 -49.44 21.19 28.37
C THR A 13 -48.24 20.55 27.67
N ASN A 14 -47.70 19.54 28.36
CA ASN A 14 -46.69 18.62 27.85
C ASN A 14 -47.23 17.88 26.63
N THR A 15 -46.64 18.14 25.46
CA THR A 15 -46.70 17.18 24.34
C THR A 15 -45.28 16.69 24.10
N ALA A 16 -44.98 15.53 24.71
CA ALA A 16 -43.77 14.78 24.45
C ALA A 16 -43.80 14.27 23.00
N ILE A 17 -43.18 15.02 22.09
CA ILE A 17 -42.73 14.48 20.81
C ILE A 17 -41.41 13.75 21.12
N GLN A 18 -41.53 12.45 21.44
CA GLN A 18 -40.44 11.52 21.27
C GLN A 18 -39.98 11.62 19.82
N LYS A 19 -38.86 12.31 19.60
CA LYS A 19 -38.06 12.15 18.38
C LYS A 19 -37.54 10.72 18.38
N ASN A 20 -38.32 9.82 17.81
CA ASN A 20 -37.78 8.63 17.17
C ASN A 20 -36.85 9.12 16.05
N LYS A 21 -35.58 9.36 16.38
CA LYS A 21 -34.50 9.33 15.40
C LYS A 21 -34.34 7.86 15.00
N THR A 22 -35.21 7.40 14.12
CA THR A 22 -34.84 6.33 13.19
C THR A 22 -33.70 6.91 12.36
N GLU A 23 -32.48 6.46 12.65
CA GLU A 23 -31.33 6.65 11.78
C GLU A 23 -31.71 6.12 10.40
N GLU A 24 -32.07 7.02 9.49
CA GLU A 24 -32.04 6.74 8.06
C GLU A 24 -30.57 6.43 7.73
N ARG A 25 -30.23 5.13 7.69
CA ARG A 25 -28.99 4.67 7.08
C ARG A 25 -28.94 5.29 5.68
N ALA A 26 -27.97 6.18 5.44
CA ALA A 26 -27.56 6.50 4.08
C ALA A 26 -27.38 5.18 3.34
N GLY A 27 -28.03 5.02 2.18
CA GLY A 27 -28.05 3.75 1.47
C GLY A 27 -26.63 3.23 1.26
N THR A 28 -26.32 2.07 1.82
CA THR A 28 -25.03 1.38 1.67
C THR A 28 -24.78 1.15 0.17
N LEU A 29 -23.73 1.76 -0.36
CA LEU A 29 -23.32 1.56 -1.76
C LEU A 29 -22.52 0.27 -1.86
N GLU A 30 -23.11 -0.73 -2.51
CA GLU A 30 -22.52 -2.05 -2.70
C GLU A 30 -22.51 -2.45 -4.17
N ILE A 31 -21.43 -3.09 -4.62
CA ILE A 31 -21.36 -3.78 -5.91
C ILE A 31 -21.06 -5.24 -5.62
N ASN A 32 -21.99 -6.14 -5.96
CA ASN A 32 -21.87 -7.58 -5.69
C ASN A 32 -21.54 -7.89 -4.20
N GLY A 33 -22.18 -7.17 -3.27
CA GLY A 33 -21.95 -7.31 -1.82
C GLY A 33 -20.64 -6.71 -1.29
N LEU A 34 -19.79 -6.13 -2.16
CA LEU A 34 -18.63 -5.33 -1.75
C LEU A 34 -19.09 -3.90 -1.45
N GLU A 35 -18.88 -3.43 -0.23
CA GLU A 35 -19.08 -2.01 0.11
C GLU A 35 -17.98 -1.17 -0.55
N ILE A 36 -18.40 -0.17 -1.31
CA ILE A 36 -17.50 0.69 -2.09
C ILE A 36 -17.56 2.12 -1.59
N LEU A 37 -16.46 2.85 -1.81
CA LEU A 37 -16.37 4.25 -1.47
C LEU A 37 -17.05 5.09 -2.56
N GLU A 38 -18.08 5.85 -2.21
CA GLU A 38 -18.67 6.79 -3.15
C GLU A 38 -17.67 7.89 -3.42
N PHE A 39 -17.40 8.10 -4.70
CA PHE A 39 -16.47 9.12 -5.10
C PHE A 39 -17.06 9.96 -6.22
N ASP A 40 -17.37 11.20 -5.85
CA ASP A 40 -18.01 12.17 -6.72
C ASP A 40 -17.03 13.31 -7.01
N PHE A 41 -16.43 13.28 -8.20
CA PHE A 41 -15.58 14.34 -8.68
C PHE A 41 -16.35 15.64 -8.95
N GLU A 42 -17.68 15.68 -8.99
CA GLU A 42 -18.43 16.93 -9.18
C GLU A 42 -18.74 17.62 -7.85
N LYS A 43 -18.91 16.85 -6.77
CA LYS A 43 -19.19 17.38 -5.41
C LYS A 43 -17.98 17.98 -4.69
N MET A 44 -16.74 17.67 -5.05
CA MET A 44 -15.60 18.37 -4.45
C MET A 44 -15.46 19.76 -5.10
N SER A 45 -16.22 20.75 -4.63
CA SER A 45 -16.10 22.14 -5.08
C SER A 45 -14.75 22.75 -4.69
N LYS A 46 -14.39 23.90 -5.31
CA LYS A 46 -13.33 24.76 -4.76
C LYS A 46 -13.67 25.02 -3.31
N ILE A 47 -12.81 24.56 -2.41
CA ILE A 47 -12.98 24.80 -0.98
C ILE A 47 -13.05 26.31 -0.75
N SER A 48 -14.09 26.73 -0.03
CA SER A 48 -14.20 28.11 0.43
C SER A 48 -13.23 28.32 1.58
N ASP A 49 -12.65 29.52 1.72
CA ASP A 49 -11.71 29.82 2.81
C ASP A 49 -12.29 29.53 4.21
N SER A 50 -13.62 29.50 4.35
CA SER A 50 -14.35 29.13 5.57
C SER A 50 -14.33 27.65 5.97
N GLU A 51 -13.87 26.75 5.09
CA GLU A 51 -13.85 25.29 5.37
C GLU A 51 -12.48 24.80 5.89
N PHE A 52 -11.47 25.68 5.94
CA PHE A 52 -10.19 25.32 6.56
C PHE A 52 -10.27 25.41 8.09
N GLU A 53 -9.74 24.38 8.76
CA GLU A 53 -9.71 24.32 10.23
C GLU A 53 -8.82 25.40 10.86
N SER A 54 -7.89 25.98 10.09
CA SER A 54 -7.05 27.09 10.53
C SER A 54 -6.54 27.94 9.37
N GLN A 55 -6.19 29.20 9.67
CA GLN A 55 -5.53 30.10 8.72
C GLN A 55 -4.22 29.51 8.19
N THR A 56 -3.47 28.82 9.04
CA THR A 56 -2.21 28.17 8.65
C THR A 56 -2.44 27.15 7.53
N ILE A 57 -3.45 26.29 7.62
CA ILE A 57 -3.73 25.30 6.57
C ILE A 57 -4.11 26.00 5.25
N SER A 58 -4.90 27.08 5.33
CA SER A 58 -5.24 27.89 4.16
C SER A 58 -3.99 28.50 3.50
N ASP A 59 -3.07 29.05 4.28
CA ASP A 59 -1.82 29.62 3.76
C ASP A 59 -0.96 28.55 3.06
N ILE A 60 -0.83 27.36 3.66
CA ILE A 60 -0.10 26.21 3.09
C ILE A 60 -0.74 25.78 1.77
N TYR A 61 -2.06 25.64 1.73
CA TYR A 61 -2.81 25.28 0.54
C TYR A 61 -2.60 26.31 -0.57
N ASN A 62 -2.77 27.61 -0.27
CA ASN A 62 -2.61 28.68 -1.23
C ASN A 62 -1.19 28.69 -1.81
N GLN A 63 -0.17 28.60 -0.96
CA GLN A 63 1.22 28.50 -1.39
C GLN A 63 1.46 27.31 -2.33
N MET A 64 1.00 26.12 -1.94
CA MET A 64 1.13 24.91 -2.74
C MET A 64 0.45 25.05 -4.10
N THR A 65 -0.75 25.63 -4.17
CA THR A 65 -1.44 25.83 -5.45
C THR A 65 -0.74 26.86 -6.34
N GLU A 66 -0.19 27.94 -5.78
CA GLU A 66 0.55 28.95 -6.55
C GLU A 66 1.84 28.39 -7.15
N GLU A 67 2.58 27.57 -6.39
CA GLU A 67 3.77 26.89 -6.91
C GLU A 67 3.38 25.87 -8.00
N LEU A 68 2.38 25.02 -7.75
CA LEU A 68 1.97 23.98 -8.70
C LEU A 68 1.38 24.53 -10.01
N LYS A 69 0.78 25.73 -10.01
CA LYS A 69 0.39 26.43 -11.25
C LYS A 69 1.59 26.70 -12.16
N LYS A 70 2.77 26.98 -11.61
CA LYS A 70 4.02 27.15 -12.38
C LYS A 70 4.43 25.86 -13.10
N PHE A 71 4.00 24.71 -12.57
CA PHE A 71 4.21 23.37 -13.14
C PHE A 71 3.02 22.87 -13.96
N GLU A 72 2.16 23.79 -14.41
CA GLU A 72 0.99 23.52 -15.24
C GLU A 72 -0.08 22.63 -14.57
N TYR A 73 -0.21 22.66 -13.24
CA TYR A 73 -1.35 22.05 -12.56
C TYR A 73 -2.52 23.03 -12.42
N GLU A 74 -3.74 22.50 -12.47
CA GLU A 74 -5.00 23.24 -12.35
C GLU A 74 -6.09 22.42 -11.63
N GLU A 75 -7.26 23.02 -11.41
CA GLU A 75 -8.40 22.39 -10.71
C GLU A 75 -8.08 21.82 -9.32
N PHE A 76 -7.36 22.60 -8.53
CA PHE A 76 -6.94 22.23 -7.18
C PHE A 76 -8.12 22.02 -6.22
N ARG A 77 -8.01 20.98 -5.41
CA ARG A 77 -8.96 20.62 -4.35
C ARG A 77 -8.20 20.12 -3.13
N PHE A 78 -8.44 20.72 -1.98
CA PHE A 78 -7.82 20.26 -0.74
C PHE A 78 -8.40 18.90 -0.31
N LEU A 79 -7.55 18.04 0.24
CA LEU A 79 -7.94 16.71 0.73
C LEU A 79 -7.67 16.58 2.23
N SER A 80 -6.44 16.87 2.67
CA SER A 80 -6.03 16.77 4.07
C SER A 80 -4.74 17.54 4.33
N SER A 81 -4.41 17.78 5.59
CA SER A 81 -3.11 18.32 6.01
C SER A 81 -2.59 17.58 7.24
N ASP A 82 -1.27 17.51 7.36
CA ASP A 82 -0.57 16.93 8.50
C ASP A 82 0.57 17.87 8.96
N THR A 83 1.34 17.46 9.97
CA THR A 83 2.47 18.25 10.47
C THR A 83 3.59 18.45 9.44
N GLN A 84 3.63 17.63 8.39
CA GLN A 84 4.66 17.62 7.35
C GLN A 84 4.26 18.43 6.11
N GLY A 85 2.95 18.62 5.89
CA GLY A 85 2.43 19.53 4.87
C GLY A 85 0.96 19.27 4.52
N CYS A 86 0.65 19.30 3.22
CA CYS A 86 -0.72 19.31 2.70
C CYS A 86 -0.89 18.33 1.54
N GLN A 87 -2.06 17.70 1.45
CA GLN A 87 -2.46 16.83 0.34
C GLN A 87 -3.61 17.48 -0.42
N ILE A 88 -3.46 17.54 -1.74
CA ILE A 88 -4.47 18.11 -2.64
C ILE A 88 -4.67 17.20 -3.85
N SER A 89 -5.79 17.36 -4.52
CA SER A 89 -6.08 16.79 -5.83
C SER A 89 -5.95 17.88 -6.90
N ALA A 90 -5.32 17.58 -8.03
CA ALA A 90 -5.18 18.52 -9.16
C ALA A 90 -5.06 17.80 -10.50
N ASN A 91 -5.38 18.50 -11.59
CA ASN A 91 -5.17 18.01 -12.96
C ASN A 91 -3.88 18.62 -13.50
N LYS A 92 -3.16 17.88 -14.33
CA LYS A 92 -2.06 18.45 -15.10
C LYS A 92 -2.64 18.97 -16.42
N LYS A 93 -2.38 20.22 -16.76
CA LYS A 93 -2.92 20.89 -17.95
C LYS A 93 -2.67 20.06 -19.20
N GLY A 94 -3.73 19.84 -19.97
CA GLY A 94 -3.69 19.02 -21.19
C GLY A 94 -3.69 17.50 -20.96
N ILE A 95 -3.79 17.03 -19.72
CA ILE A 95 -3.99 15.63 -19.36
C ILE A 95 -5.27 15.52 -18.55
N GLU A 96 -6.24 14.72 -19.01
CA GLU A 96 -7.51 14.50 -18.29
C GLU A 96 -7.36 13.67 -17.01
N ASN A 97 -6.14 13.31 -16.63
CA ASN A 97 -5.88 12.54 -15.43
C ASN A 97 -5.69 13.46 -14.23
N ARG A 98 -6.52 13.22 -13.22
CA ARG A 98 -6.38 13.81 -11.90
C ARG A 98 -5.31 13.09 -11.10
N HIS A 99 -4.58 13.84 -10.29
CA HIS A 99 -3.50 13.34 -9.45
C HIS A 99 -3.76 13.72 -8.00
N ILE A 100 -3.28 12.89 -7.08
CA ILE A 100 -3.10 13.30 -5.67
C ILE A 100 -1.69 13.83 -5.53
N ILE A 101 -1.53 14.99 -4.92
CA ILE A 101 -0.25 15.66 -4.73
C ILE A 101 -0.06 15.89 -3.23
N LYS A 102 1.03 15.37 -2.67
CA LYS A 102 1.46 15.66 -1.29
C LYS A 102 2.61 16.65 -1.33
N GLY A 103 2.40 17.83 -0.76
CA GLY A 103 3.44 18.83 -0.51
C GLY A 103 4.09 18.58 0.85
N ILE A 104 5.41 18.49 0.89
CA ILE A 104 6.20 18.32 2.10
C ILE A 104 7.15 19.51 2.21
N PHE A 105 7.15 20.21 3.34
CA PHE A 105 8.07 21.34 3.54
C PHE A 105 9.53 20.91 3.42
N SER A 106 10.33 21.67 2.68
CA SER A 106 11.77 21.41 2.50
C SER A 106 12.66 22.26 3.43
N LYS A 107 12.13 23.35 4.00
CA LYS A 107 12.89 24.35 4.76
C LYS A 107 12.18 24.73 6.08
N LYS A 108 12.30 23.89 7.12
CA LYS A 108 11.82 24.28 8.46
C LYS A 108 12.89 24.99 9.32
N ASN A 109 14.20 24.72 9.13
CA ASN A 109 15.36 25.44 9.69
C ASN A 109 16.67 24.92 9.01
N LYS A 110 17.80 25.66 9.06
CA LYS A 110 19.05 25.29 8.35
C LYS A 110 19.71 24.00 8.85
N GLU A 111 19.58 23.66 10.14
CA GLU A 111 20.18 22.45 10.72
C GLU A 111 19.32 21.19 10.42
N ASP A 112 17.98 21.33 10.39
CA ASP A 112 17.04 20.24 10.11
C ASP A 112 16.85 19.94 8.60
N ALA A 113 17.24 20.89 7.72
CA ALA A 113 16.97 20.79 6.28
C ALA A 113 17.66 19.57 5.62
N ASN A 114 18.87 19.22 6.05
CA ASN A 114 19.58 18.06 5.50
C ASN A 114 18.98 16.74 5.98
N GLU A 115 18.52 16.66 7.23
CA GLU A 115 17.85 15.47 7.76
C GLU A 115 16.50 15.26 7.09
N LEU A 116 15.72 16.34 6.93
CA LEU A 116 14.44 16.33 6.24
C LEU A 116 14.60 15.95 4.76
N LYS A 117 15.61 16.49 4.08
CA LYS A 117 15.93 16.11 2.70
C LYS A 117 16.30 14.64 2.59
N ASN A 118 17.21 14.15 3.44
CA ASN A 118 17.57 12.73 3.46
C ASN A 118 16.36 11.83 3.75
N TYR A 119 15.44 12.28 4.60
CA TYR A 119 14.19 11.58 4.86
C TYR A 119 13.30 11.53 3.61
N ILE A 120 13.06 12.67 2.95
CA ILE A 120 12.26 12.75 1.72
C ILE A 120 12.88 11.88 0.62
N ASP A 121 14.20 11.96 0.41
CA ASP A 121 14.94 11.16 -0.57
C ASP A 121 14.81 9.66 -0.29
N ASN A 122 14.85 9.26 0.98
CA ASN A 122 14.59 7.88 1.37
C ASN A 122 13.14 7.45 1.12
N GLN A 123 12.15 8.31 1.40
CA GLN A 123 10.74 8.01 1.10
C GLN A 123 10.53 7.82 -0.41
N ILE A 124 11.04 8.76 -1.22
CA ILE A 124 11.03 8.68 -2.68
C ILE A 124 11.64 7.37 -3.17
N LYS A 125 12.80 7.00 -2.62
CA LYS A 125 13.49 5.75 -2.96
C LYS A 125 12.63 4.53 -2.65
N ILE A 126 12.00 4.48 -1.48
CA ILE A 126 11.11 3.38 -1.08
C ILE A 126 9.92 3.29 -2.03
N LEU A 127 9.25 4.41 -2.31
CA LEU A 127 8.10 4.45 -3.23
C LEU A 127 8.48 3.94 -4.61
N LYS A 128 9.58 4.44 -5.18
CA LYS A 128 10.07 3.99 -6.49
C LYS A 128 10.41 2.50 -6.51
N GLN A 129 10.90 1.94 -5.41
CA GLN A 129 11.18 0.50 -5.28
C GLN A 129 9.93 -0.37 -5.09
N CYS A 130 8.85 0.21 -4.58
CA CYS A 130 7.54 -0.45 -4.43
C CYS A 130 6.58 -0.18 -5.60
N SER A 131 6.97 0.63 -6.58
CA SER A 131 6.19 0.91 -7.80
C SER A 131 6.05 -0.33 -8.68
N GLY A 132 4.96 -0.40 -9.44
CA GLY A 132 4.67 -1.48 -10.40
C GLY A 132 3.79 -2.61 -9.85
N SER A 133 3.41 -2.55 -8.56
CA SER A 133 2.37 -3.40 -7.99
C SER A 133 1.00 -2.69 -8.05
N PRO A 134 -0.08 -3.36 -8.49
CA PRO A 134 -1.43 -2.78 -8.43
C PRO A 134 -1.95 -2.58 -7.00
N TYR A 135 -1.26 -3.11 -5.99
CA TYR A 135 -1.61 -3.01 -4.57
C TYR A 135 -0.68 -2.08 -3.77
N SER A 136 0.17 -1.33 -4.47
CA SER A 136 1.06 -0.34 -3.86
C SER A 136 0.88 1.01 -4.56
N ILE A 137 0.87 2.10 -3.79
CA ILE A 137 0.66 3.42 -4.38
C ILE A 137 1.79 3.76 -5.35
N GLU A 138 1.43 4.23 -6.54
CA GLU A 138 2.40 4.57 -7.56
C GLU A 138 2.78 6.05 -7.46
N LEU A 139 4.06 6.32 -7.21
CA LEU A 139 4.65 7.65 -7.37
C LEU A 139 4.85 7.91 -8.87
N VAL A 140 4.01 8.78 -9.42
CA VAL A 140 4.03 9.20 -10.83
C VAL A 140 5.18 10.15 -11.10
N ASN A 141 5.37 11.13 -10.22
CA ASN A 141 6.41 12.14 -10.40
C ASN A 141 6.78 12.81 -9.07
N GLU A 142 7.94 13.47 -9.06
CA GLU A 142 8.41 14.34 -7.98
C GLU A 142 8.75 15.71 -8.54
N ILE A 143 8.42 16.76 -7.81
CA ILE A 143 8.74 18.15 -8.18
C ILE A 143 9.38 18.83 -6.97
N GLU A 144 10.58 19.38 -7.16
CA GLU A 144 11.20 20.26 -6.19
C GLU A 144 10.69 21.69 -6.42
N GLY A 145 9.89 22.18 -5.47
CA GLY A 145 9.39 23.55 -5.43
C GLY A 145 10.36 24.50 -4.74
N GLU A 146 9.90 25.73 -4.52
CA GLU A 146 10.68 26.78 -3.84
C GLU A 146 10.78 26.51 -2.34
N GLU A 147 9.67 26.09 -1.73
CA GLU A 147 9.60 25.80 -0.29
C GLU A 147 9.19 24.36 0.03
N MET A 148 8.63 23.62 -0.93
CA MET A 148 8.14 22.25 -0.73
C MET A 148 8.68 21.27 -1.76
N VAL A 149 8.74 20.00 -1.40
CA VAL A 149 8.83 18.89 -2.36
C VAL A 149 7.43 18.35 -2.58
N TYR A 150 7.02 18.22 -3.84
CA TYR A 150 5.73 17.68 -4.23
C TYR A 150 5.88 16.26 -4.73
N LEU A 151 5.18 15.33 -4.09
CA LEU A 151 5.07 13.94 -4.52
C LEU A 151 3.72 13.73 -5.19
N ILE A 152 3.72 13.24 -6.43
CA ILE A 152 2.54 13.11 -7.28
C ILE A 152 2.18 11.65 -7.44
N PHE A 153 0.93 11.29 -7.15
CA PHE A 153 0.38 9.94 -7.25
C PHE A 153 -0.82 9.91 -8.19
N ASN A 154 -1.16 8.71 -8.66
CA ASN A 154 -2.43 8.48 -9.34
C ASN A 154 -3.60 8.82 -8.42
N ALA A 155 -4.68 9.38 -9.00
CA ALA A 155 -5.90 9.62 -8.24
C ALA A 155 -6.48 8.31 -7.67
N ASN A 156 -7.08 8.44 -6.50
CA ASN A 156 -7.81 7.39 -5.81
C ASN A 156 -9.15 7.95 -5.30
N LYS A 157 -10.06 7.06 -4.91
CA LYS A 157 -11.39 7.42 -4.38
C LYS A 157 -11.31 7.97 -2.95
N GLY A 158 -10.19 7.76 -2.24
CA GLY A 158 -10.00 8.11 -0.85
C GLY A 158 -9.39 6.95 -0.06
N THR A 159 -9.53 6.97 1.27
CA THR A 159 -8.94 5.97 2.18
C THR A 159 -9.99 4.97 2.69
N ILE A 160 -9.53 3.84 3.25
CA ILE A 160 -10.41 2.91 3.97
C ILE A 160 -11.05 3.59 5.19
N GLN A 161 -10.35 4.50 5.86
CA GLN A 161 -10.92 5.29 6.96
C GLN A 161 -12.19 6.04 6.52
N LYS A 162 -12.13 6.72 5.36
CA LYS A 162 -13.28 7.41 4.78
C LYS A 162 -14.40 6.44 4.37
N LEU A 163 -14.03 5.23 3.92
CA LEU A 163 -15.02 4.20 3.60
C LEU A 163 -15.78 3.76 4.85
N LEU A 164 -15.08 3.54 5.97
CA LEU A 164 -15.72 3.22 7.25
C LEU A 164 -16.69 4.33 7.69
N GLU A 165 -16.28 5.59 7.58
CA GLU A 165 -17.12 6.74 7.91
C GLU A 165 -18.42 6.77 7.07
N GLN A 166 -18.34 6.45 5.77
CA GLN A 166 -19.52 6.38 4.90
C GLN A 166 -20.42 5.18 5.20
N GLN A 167 -19.86 4.04 5.61
CA GLN A 167 -20.60 2.78 5.83
C GLN A 167 -21.10 2.60 7.27
N GLY A 168 -21.16 3.67 8.07
CA GLY A 168 -21.66 3.60 9.44
C GLY A 168 -20.66 3.01 10.43
N GLY A 169 -19.38 3.14 10.14
CA GLY A 169 -18.25 2.86 11.02
C GLY A 169 -17.60 1.50 10.80
N LYS A 170 -18.23 0.52 10.15
CA LYS A 170 -17.70 -0.84 9.96
C LYS A 170 -18.01 -1.38 8.58
N LEU A 171 -17.31 -2.44 8.17
CA LEU A 171 -17.54 -3.15 6.92
C LEU A 171 -18.10 -4.55 7.17
N SER A 172 -18.77 -5.07 6.15
CA SER A 172 -19.16 -6.47 6.05
C SER A 172 -17.94 -7.40 6.01
N GLU A 173 -18.14 -8.65 6.42
CA GLU A 173 -17.08 -9.67 6.41
C GLU A 173 -16.49 -9.88 5.00
N PHE A 174 -17.34 -9.80 3.97
CA PHE A 174 -16.90 -9.95 2.58
C PHE A 174 -15.98 -8.79 2.15
N SER A 175 -16.39 -7.54 2.41
CA SER A 175 -15.55 -6.37 2.17
C SER A 175 -14.23 -6.45 2.92
N VAL A 176 -14.25 -6.87 4.19
CA VAL A 176 -13.03 -7.05 4.98
C VAL A 176 -12.11 -8.09 4.34
N ILE A 177 -12.62 -9.26 3.95
CA ILE A 177 -11.81 -10.30 3.31
C ILE A 177 -11.18 -9.77 2.02
N LYS A 178 -11.98 -9.09 1.18
CA LYS A 178 -11.54 -8.51 -0.09
C LYS A 178 -10.43 -7.49 0.11
N TYR A 179 -10.67 -6.45 0.91
CA TYR A 179 -9.69 -5.40 1.14
C TYR A 179 -8.46 -5.93 1.89
N SER A 180 -8.63 -6.86 2.83
CA SER A 180 -7.50 -7.47 3.54
C SER A 180 -6.60 -8.26 2.59
N LYS A 181 -7.17 -8.98 1.61
CA LYS A 181 -6.38 -9.68 0.60
C LYS A 181 -5.52 -8.70 -0.19
N ASP A 182 -6.12 -7.60 -0.67
CA ASP A 182 -5.43 -6.60 -1.48
C ASP A 182 -4.30 -5.91 -0.66
N ILE A 183 -4.59 -5.56 0.59
CA ILE A 183 -3.60 -5.00 1.53
C ILE A 183 -2.46 -5.98 1.75
N ALA A 184 -2.75 -7.27 1.98
CA ALA A 184 -1.72 -8.29 2.20
C ALA A 184 -0.82 -8.49 0.97
N GLU A 185 -1.35 -8.34 -0.24
CA GLU A 185 -0.55 -8.36 -1.48
C GLU A 185 0.37 -7.15 -1.58
N GLY A 186 -0.13 -5.96 -1.24
CA GLY A 186 0.69 -4.74 -1.15
C GLY A 186 1.82 -4.86 -0.13
N ILE A 187 1.52 -5.39 1.06
CA ILE A 187 2.53 -5.59 2.12
C ILE A 187 3.57 -6.64 1.69
N CYS A 188 3.13 -7.78 1.12
CA CYS A 188 4.04 -8.79 0.59
C CYS A 188 4.97 -8.23 -0.48
N HIS A 189 4.47 -7.35 -1.36
CA HIS A 189 5.27 -6.70 -2.38
C HIS A 189 6.36 -5.81 -1.76
N ALA A 190 6.00 -4.96 -0.79
CA ALA A 190 6.98 -4.14 -0.07
C ALA A 190 8.04 -5.01 0.66
N HIS A 191 7.60 -6.07 1.33
CA HIS A 191 8.50 -7.01 2.04
C HIS A 191 9.48 -7.72 1.11
N LYS A 192 9.09 -8.03 -0.13
CA LYS A 192 9.98 -8.60 -1.16
C LYS A 192 11.05 -7.60 -1.61
N ASN A 193 10.74 -6.32 -1.58
CA ASN A 193 11.67 -5.23 -1.87
C ASN A 193 12.49 -4.78 -0.64
N GLY A 194 12.35 -5.46 0.50
CA GLY A 194 13.13 -5.19 1.72
C GLY A 194 12.60 -4.03 2.55
N HIS A 195 11.35 -3.60 2.34
CA HIS A 195 10.71 -2.50 3.06
C HIS A 195 9.65 -2.99 4.02
N PHE A 196 9.48 -2.27 5.13
CA PHE A 196 8.48 -2.52 6.18
C PHE A 196 7.75 -1.22 6.48
N PHE A 197 6.47 -1.30 6.87
CA PHE A 197 5.63 -0.10 7.05
C PHE A 197 5.80 0.52 8.43
N TYR A 198 6.11 -0.30 9.46
CA TYR A 198 6.36 0.09 10.85
C TYR A 198 5.15 0.64 11.61
N HIS A 199 4.32 1.42 10.93
CA HIS A 199 3.07 2.00 11.41
C HIS A 199 2.10 1.97 10.24
N LEU A 200 1.32 0.89 10.14
CA LEU A 200 0.29 0.72 9.13
C LEU A 200 -1.08 1.07 9.75
N ASN A 201 -1.75 2.08 9.20
CA ASN A 201 -3.06 2.56 9.67
C ASN A 201 -4.10 2.65 8.52
N LEU A 202 -5.35 2.97 8.85
CA LEU A 202 -6.46 3.03 7.89
C LEU A 202 -6.32 4.18 6.87
N ASP A 203 -5.59 5.24 7.22
CA ASP A 203 -5.34 6.41 6.37
C ASP A 203 -4.27 6.16 5.30
N GLN A 204 -3.40 5.18 5.53
CA GLN A 204 -2.37 4.75 4.56
C GLN A 204 -2.89 3.73 3.54
N ILE A 205 -4.14 3.28 3.67
CA ILE A 205 -4.76 2.37 2.71
C ILE A 205 -5.75 3.14 1.84
N PHE A 206 -5.42 3.31 0.57
CA PHE A 206 -6.24 4.00 -0.42
C PHE A 206 -7.14 3.02 -1.16
N ILE A 207 -8.27 3.51 -1.68
CA ILE A 207 -9.16 2.76 -2.57
C ILE A 207 -9.01 3.32 -3.99
N ASP A 208 -8.53 2.50 -4.93
CA ASP A 208 -8.41 2.89 -6.34
C ASP A 208 -9.78 2.97 -7.05
N PHE A 209 -9.79 3.39 -8.31
CA PHE A 209 -11.03 3.46 -9.08
C PHE A 209 -11.64 2.09 -9.42
N ASN A 210 -10.85 1.02 -9.35
CA ASN A 210 -11.30 -0.36 -9.51
C ASN A 210 -11.78 -0.98 -8.18
N ASN A 211 -11.89 -0.18 -7.12
CA ASN A 211 -12.24 -0.60 -5.77
C ASN A 211 -11.22 -1.53 -5.11
N ASN A 212 -9.95 -1.49 -5.51
CA ASN A 212 -8.84 -2.20 -4.86
C ASN A 212 -8.26 -1.39 -3.72
N ALA A 213 -7.88 -2.08 -2.65
CA ALA A 213 -7.09 -1.45 -1.60
C ALA A 213 -5.62 -1.37 -2.05
N VAL A 214 -5.04 -0.18 -1.89
CA VAL A 214 -3.68 0.15 -2.32
C VAL A 214 -2.92 0.67 -1.13
N VAL A 215 -1.83 -0.02 -0.77
CA VAL A 215 -1.04 0.31 0.41
C VAL A 215 -0.05 1.41 0.07
N SER A 216 0.03 2.41 0.94
CA SER A 216 0.96 3.51 0.81
C SER A 216 2.15 3.33 1.73
N ALA A 217 3.35 3.18 1.17
CA ALA A 217 4.60 2.95 1.91
C ALA A 217 5.17 4.20 2.60
N PHE A 218 4.37 5.26 2.76
CA PHE A 218 4.77 6.42 3.54
C PHE A 218 4.93 6.02 5.00
N THR A 219 6.19 5.89 5.41
CA THR A 219 6.50 5.75 6.83
C THR A 219 6.48 7.16 7.39
N ALA A 220 5.43 7.54 8.13
CA ALA A 220 5.53 8.72 8.99
C ALA A 220 6.62 8.42 10.03
N ARG A 221 7.84 8.93 9.82
CA ARG A 221 8.89 8.85 10.83
C ARG A 221 8.68 9.97 11.83
N ASP A 222 7.53 9.99 12.48
CA ASP A 222 7.42 10.67 13.77
C ASP A 222 8.11 9.76 14.79
N LEU A 223 9.42 9.95 14.94
CA LEU A 223 10.18 9.42 16.08
C LEU A 223 9.75 10.05 17.42
N ASN A 224 8.81 10.99 17.39
CA ASN A 224 7.93 11.28 18.51
C ASN A 224 6.61 10.56 18.24
N LEU A 225 6.56 9.26 18.56
CA LEU A 225 5.32 8.51 18.67
C LEU A 225 4.40 9.30 19.61
N SER A 226 3.58 10.19 19.07
CA SER A 226 2.48 10.75 19.85
C SER A 226 1.70 9.54 20.33
N GLN A 227 1.54 9.45 21.64
CA GLN A 227 0.94 8.30 22.34
C GLN A 227 -0.49 7.96 21.86
N GLU A 228 -1.02 8.76 20.93
CA GLU A 228 -2.38 8.75 20.43
C GLU A 228 -2.64 7.64 19.40
N ASN A 229 -1.61 7.10 18.70
CA ASN A 229 -1.77 6.02 17.72
C ASN A 229 -1.12 4.67 18.10
N SER A 230 -1.12 4.32 19.40
CA SER A 230 -0.66 2.99 19.94
C SER A 230 -1.46 1.79 19.38
N LEU A 231 -2.52 2.03 18.59
CA LEU A 231 -3.45 1.01 18.15
C LEU A 231 -2.89 -0.09 17.27
N PHE A 232 -2.12 0.29 16.27
CA PHE A 232 -1.62 -0.64 15.26
C PHE A 232 -0.19 -1.09 15.55
N ILE A 233 0.44 -0.55 16.60
CA ILE A 233 1.83 -0.84 16.95
C ILE A 233 1.93 -2.22 17.59
N ALA A 234 2.92 -2.98 17.13
CA ALA A 234 3.20 -4.30 17.66
C ALA A 234 3.81 -4.21 19.07
N PRO A 235 3.53 -5.17 19.97
CA PRO A 235 3.88 -5.08 21.38
C PRO A 235 5.39 -5.02 21.62
N GLU A 236 6.15 -5.75 20.81
CA GLU A 236 7.61 -5.74 20.84
C GLU A 236 8.22 -4.39 20.43
N ILE A 237 7.48 -3.55 19.69
CA ILE A 237 7.91 -2.19 19.34
C ILE A 237 7.61 -1.24 20.51
N GLU A 238 6.43 -1.35 21.12
CA GLU A 238 6.00 -0.50 22.23
C GLU A 238 6.90 -0.68 23.47
N GLN A 239 7.26 -1.92 23.83
CA GLN A 239 8.13 -2.21 24.98
C GLN A 239 9.53 -1.62 24.83
N ASN A 240 10.12 -1.70 23.63
CA ASN A 240 11.44 -1.14 23.36
C ASN A 240 11.46 0.40 23.41
N SER A 241 10.34 1.06 23.09
CA SER A 241 10.25 2.52 23.13
C SER A 241 10.28 3.07 24.57
N GLN A 242 9.72 2.34 25.54
CA GLN A 242 9.71 2.74 26.95
C GLN A 242 11.07 2.55 27.65
N GLU A 243 11.90 1.63 27.19
CA GLU A 243 13.22 1.36 27.77
C GLU A 243 14.32 2.31 27.23
N GLN A 244 14.13 2.90 26.05
CA GLN A 244 15.08 3.84 25.45
C GLN A 244 15.10 5.21 26.13
N ASP A 245 13.99 5.64 26.75
CA ASP A 245 13.94 6.87 27.55
C ASP A 245 14.74 6.78 28.88
N ALA A 246 15.20 5.57 29.26
CA ALA A 246 15.89 5.33 30.53
C ALA A 246 17.40 5.05 30.40
N SER A 247 17.96 4.92 29.19
CA SER A 247 19.40 4.66 29.04
C SER A 247 20.05 5.36 27.84
N ASP A 248 20.89 6.34 28.15
CA ASP A 248 21.83 6.93 27.20
C ASP A 248 22.81 5.84 26.70
N ASN A 249 22.98 5.79 25.37
CA ASN A 249 24.13 5.18 24.67
C ASN A 249 24.20 3.66 24.45
N THR A 250 23.09 2.98 24.16
CA THR A 250 23.18 1.80 23.26
C THR A 250 22.11 1.83 22.18
N LYS A 251 22.54 1.87 20.92
CA LYS A 251 21.69 1.60 19.75
C LYS A 251 21.22 0.15 19.83
N ALA A 252 20.23 -0.13 20.67
CA ALA A 252 19.45 -1.35 20.59
C ALA A 252 18.80 -1.34 19.22
N SER A 253 19.27 -2.23 18.35
CA SER A 253 18.60 -2.61 17.11
C SER A 253 17.19 -3.05 17.49
N THR A 254 16.22 -2.13 17.46
CA THR A 254 14.81 -2.47 17.49
C THR A 254 14.61 -3.51 16.40
N SER A 255 14.21 -4.72 16.78
CA SER A 255 14.02 -5.82 15.83
C SER A 255 12.71 -5.60 15.07
N LEU A 256 12.66 -4.50 14.33
CA LEU A 256 11.63 -4.18 13.35
C LEU A 256 11.61 -5.33 12.35
N SER A 257 10.47 -5.99 12.24
CA SER A 257 10.39 -7.24 11.49
C SER A 257 9.08 -7.31 10.71
N LYS A 258 9.06 -8.22 9.73
CA LYS A 258 7.83 -8.60 9.01
C LYS A 258 6.69 -8.98 9.95
N GLN A 259 7.03 -9.46 11.15
CA GLN A 259 6.04 -9.83 12.15
C GLN A 259 5.34 -8.62 12.73
N SER A 260 6.03 -7.50 12.93
CA SER A 260 5.40 -6.29 13.46
C SER A 260 4.34 -5.75 12.50
N ASP A 261 4.64 -5.73 11.19
CA ASP A 261 3.63 -5.41 10.16
C ASP A 261 2.46 -6.41 10.16
N ALA A 262 2.70 -7.70 10.45
CA ALA A 262 1.65 -8.71 10.58
C ALA A 262 0.68 -8.42 11.73
N PHE A 263 1.20 -7.90 12.85
CA PHE A 263 0.36 -7.48 13.97
C PHE A 263 -0.49 -6.26 13.59
N SER A 264 0.13 -5.24 13.01
CA SER A 264 -0.58 -4.04 12.53
C SER A 264 -1.68 -4.39 11.53
N PHE A 265 -1.39 -5.31 10.62
CA PHE A 265 -2.36 -5.83 9.66
C PHE A 265 -3.54 -6.52 10.33
N GLY A 266 -3.30 -7.38 11.33
CA GLY A 266 -4.38 -7.98 12.12
C GLY A 266 -5.25 -6.92 12.83
N CYS A 267 -4.63 -5.88 13.40
CA CYS A 267 -5.35 -4.76 14.00
C CYS A 267 -6.19 -3.98 12.99
N LEU A 268 -5.70 -3.77 11.76
CA LEU A 268 -6.49 -3.14 10.69
C LEU A 268 -7.73 -3.94 10.33
N MET A 269 -7.60 -5.27 10.22
CA MET A 269 -8.74 -6.15 9.98
C MET A 269 -9.80 -6.02 11.07
N ILE A 270 -9.37 -5.94 12.34
CA ILE A 270 -10.26 -5.72 13.48
C ILE A 270 -10.94 -4.35 13.38
N SER A 271 -10.20 -3.29 13.09
CA SER A 271 -10.78 -1.95 12.96
C SER A 271 -11.82 -1.89 11.83
N MET A 272 -11.58 -2.56 10.70
CA MET A 272 -12.56 -2.64 9.62
C MET A 272 -13.83 -3.43 10.02
N LEU A 273 -13.69 -4.50 10.78
CA LEU A 273 -14.82 -5.33 11.24
C LEU A 273 -15.65 -4.68 12.35
N LEU A 274 -14.98 -4.00 13.29
CA LEU A 274 -15.58 -3.47 14.50
C LEU A 274 -15.99 -2.01 14.40
N GLY A 275 -15.34 -1.27 13.49
CA GLY A 275 -15.40 0.19 13.49
C GLY A 275 -14.73 0.82 14.69
N VAL A 276 -13.70 0.18 15.21
CA VAL A 276 -12.98 0.65 16.40
C VAL A 276 -11.67 1.30 15.97
N THR A 277 -11.61 2.61 16.17
CA THR A 277 -10.46 3.48 15.83
C THR A 277 -9.75 4.05 17.06
N GLU A 278 -10.18 3.73 18.29
CA GLU A 278 -9.56 4.22 19.54
C GLU A 278 -9.47 3.14 20.64
N LEU A 279 -8.52 2.19 20.58
CA LEU A 279 -8.20 1.32 21.73
C LEU A 279 -6.99 1.84 22.46
N LYS A 280 -7.27 2.37 23.65
CA LYS A 280 -6.30 3.09 24.46
C LYS A 280 -5.23 2.20 25.12
N ARG A 281 -5.41 0.86 25.16
CA ARG A 281 -4.44 -0.08 25.78
C ARG A 281 -4.50 -1.50 25.20
N TYR A 282 -3.34 -2.14 25.16
CA TYR A 282 -3.10 -3.49 24.65
C TYR A 282 -3.91 -4.62 25.30
N GLU A 283 -4.06 -4.63 26.61
CA GLU A 283 -4.83 -5.67 27.33
C GLU A 283 -6.32 -5.65 26.92
N LYS A 284 -6.86 -4.44 26.70
CA LYS A 284 -8.22 -4.25 26.18
C LYS A 284 -8.38 -4.76 24.75
N LYS A 285 -7.32 -4.72 23.91
CA LYS A 285 -7.36 -5.27 22.54
C LYS A 285 -7.61 -6.78 22.57
N LYS A 286 -6.94 -7.52 23.47
CA LYS A 286 -7.09 -8.98 23.58
C LYS A 286 -8.50 -9.38 24.02
N GLU A 287 -9.03 -8.71 25.04
CA GLU A 287 -10.38 -8.97 25.56
C GLU A 287 -11.45 -8.69 24.51
N GLN A 288 -11.36 -7.56 23.80
CA GLN A 288 -12.37 -7.17 22.80
C GLN A 288 -12.32 -8.01 21.52
N ILE A 289 -11.14 -8.47 21.08
CA ILE A 289 -11.06 -9.45 19.98
C ILE A 289 -11.79 -10.72 20.39
N SER A 290 -11.51 -11.23 21.60
CA SER A 290 -12.17 -12.42 22.11
C SER A 290 -13.69 -12.21 22.26
N GLU A 291 -14.11 -11.06 22.78
CA GLU A 291 -15.51 -10.70 23.01
C GLU A 291 -16.28 -10.51 21.70
N TYR A 292 -15.71 -9.82 20.71
CA TYR A 292 -16.36 -9.64 19.41
C TYR A 292 -16.70 -10.97 18.77
N PHE A 293 -15.73 -11.88 18.68
CA PHE A 293 -15.96 -13.18 18.07
C PHE A 293 -16.83 -14.09 18.94
N ALA A 294 -16.81 -13.94 20.26
CA ALA A 294 -17.75 -14.64 21.15
C ALA A 294 -19.20 -14.16 21.01
N ASN A 295 -19.41 -12.90 20.64
CA ASN A 295 -20.73 -12.28 20.49
C ASN A 295 -21.32 -12.43 19.07
N LEU A 296 -20.57 -12.97 18.11
CA LEU A 296 -21.10 -13.28 16.78
C LEU A 296 -22.03 -14.48 16.87
N SER A 297 -23.32 -14.24 16.64
CA SER A 297 -24.42 -15.20 16.78
C SER A 297 -24.52 -16.26 15.67
N ASP A 298 -23.57 -16.26 14.72
CA ASP A 298 -23.74 -16.90 13.42
C ASP A 298 -22.49 -17.72 13.05
N SER A 299 -22.65 -19.03 12.83
CA SER A 299 -21.56 -20.00 12.68
C SER A 299 -21.13 -20.19 11.22
N SER A 300 -20.95 -19.10 10.47
CA SER A 300 -20.49 -19.22 9.09
C SER A 300 -19.01 -19.63 9.06
N SER A 301 -18.65 -20.57 8.18
CA SER A 301 -17.27 -21.06 8.03
C SER A 301 -16.27 -19.95 7.69
N LYS A 302 -16.74 -18.87 7.03
CA LYS A 302 -15.94 -17.67 6.74
C LYS A 302 -15.59 -16.89 7.99
N LYS A 303 -16.53 -16.70 8.91
CA LYS A 303 -16.29 -16.01 10.19
C LYS A 303 -15.23 -16.74 11.01
N GLU A 304 -15.36 -18.06 11.13
CA GLU A 304 -14.38 -18.87 11.85
C GLU A 304 -12.99 -18.78 11.22
N SER A 305 -12.93 -18.82 9.89
CA SER A 305 -11.66 -18.71 9.17
C SER A 305 -11.06 -17.30 9.29
N LEU A 306 -11.87 -16.25 9.20
CA LEU A 306 -11.42 -14.86 9.35
C LEU A 306 -10.93 -14.59 10.79
N TYR A 307 -11.64 -15.11 11.79
CA TYR A 307 -11.20 -15.09 13.18
C TYR A 307 -9.85 -15.78 13.37
N LYS A 308 -9.67 -16.96 12.77
CA LYS A 308 -8.43 -17.72 12.86
C LYS A 308 -7.26 -16.98 12.24
N ILE A 309 -7.47 -16.24 11.14
CA ILE A 309 -6.44 -15.37 10.57
C ILE A 309 -6.08 -14.25 11.54
N ILE A 310 -7.09 -13.47 11.98
CA ILE A 310 -6.90 -12.31 12.87
C ILE A 310 -6.20 -12.74 14.16
N SER A 311 -6.70 -13.76 14.84
CA SER A 311 -6.14 -14.26 16.11
C SER A 311 -4.69 -14.74 16.00
N ARG A 312 -4.28 -15.25 14.83
CA ARG A 312 -2.89 -15.64 14.57
C ARG A 312 -1.99 -14.47 14.15
N LEU A 313 -2.53 -13.46 13.45
CA LEU A 313 -1.83 -12.22 13.11
C LEU A 313 -1.60 -11.35 14.35
N THR A 314 -2.54 -11.32 15.29
CA THR A 314 -2.43 -10.51 16.53
C THR A 314 -1.83 -11.29 17.70
N LYS A 315 -1.04 -12.33 17.43
CA LYS A 315 -0.26 -13.04 18.46
C LYS A 315 0.79 -12.11 19.06
N PHE A 316 0.87 -12.13 20.39
CA PHE A 316 1.76 -11.26 21.16
C PHE A 316 3.22 -11.63 20.95
N ASP A 317 3.54 -12.92 21.03
CA ASP A 317 4.85 -13.44 20.63
C ASP A 317 4.98 -13.36 19.10
N SER A 318 5.97 -12.59 18.64
CA SER A 318 6.25 -12.42 17.22
C SER A 318 6.67 -13.71 16.52
N ASN A 319 7.17 -14.71 17.25
CA ASN A 319 7.56 -16.02 16.69
C ASN A 319 6.35 -16.95 16.46
N GLU A 320 5.27 -16.78 17.22
CA GLU A 320 4.02 -17.53 17.02
C GLU A 320 3.12 -16.88 15.97
N ARG A 321 3.45 -15.67 15.53
CA ARG A 321 2.62 -14.83 14.69
C ARG A 321 2.60 -15.37 13.26
N MET A 322 1.39 -15.43 12.69
CA MET A 322 1.20 -15.78 11.28
C MET A 322 1.90 -14.74 10.40
N THR A 323 2.58 -15.20 9.35
CA THR A 323 3.19 -14.28 8.39
C THR A 323 2.11 -13.65 7.49
N ILE A 324 2.37 -12.46 6.95
CA ILE A 324 1.48 -11.83 5.96
C ILE A 324 1.23 -12.76 4.77
N PHE A 325 2.25 -13.48 4.30
CA PHE A 325 2.13 -14.40 3.16
C PHE A 325 1.18 -15.57 3.44
N ASP A 326 1.26 -16.15 4.65
CA ASP A 326 0.34 -17.21 5.06
C ASP A 326 -1.09 -16.68 5.18
N SER A 327 -1.26 -15.47 5.73
CA SER A 327 -2.57 -14.83 5.83
C SER A 327 -3.19 -14.55 4.46
N LEU A 328 -2.37 -14.10 3.51
CA LEU A 328 -2.77 -13.90 2.12
C LEU A 328 -3.25 -15.21 1.49
N SER A 329 -2.50 -16.29 1.70
CA SER A 329 -2.85 -17.61 1.17
C SER A 329 -4.21 -18.10 1.71
N GLU A 330 -4.52 -17.83 2.98
CA GLU A 330 -5.84 -18.16 3.55
C GLU A 330 -6.96 -17.23 3.05
N LEU A 331 -6.71 -15.92 2.93
CA LEU A 331 -7.66 -14.96 2.38
C LEU A 331 -8.02 -15.29 0.91
N GLN A 332 -7.03 -15.66 0.11
CA GLN A 332 -7.25 -16.09 -1.28
C GLN A 332 -8.13 -17.34 -1.38
N LYS A 333 -8.00 -18.29 -0.44
CA LYS A 333 -8.90 -19.46 -0.37
C LYS A 333 -10.33 -19.04 -0.07
N MET A 334 -10.55 -18.09 0.84
CA MET A 334 -11.88 -17.58 1.16
C MET A 334 -12.57 -16.96 -0.06
N ILE A 335 -11.84 -16.14 -0.82
CA ILE A 335 -12.36 -15.51 -2.04
C ILE A 335 -12.59 -16.56 -3.14
N SER A 336 -11.68 -17.52 -3.29
CA SER A 336 -11.81 -18.57 -4.31
C SER A 336 -13.04 -19.46 -4.07
N VAL A 337 -13.41 -19.72 -2.81
CA VAL A 337 -14.64 -20.44 -2.46
C VAL A 337 -15.88 -19.65 -2.90
N ASP A 338 -15.84 -18.32 -2.84
CA ASP A 338 -16.94 -17.46 -3.28
C ASP A 338 -17.02 -17.35 -4.79
N VAL A 339 -15.89 -17.25 -5.48
CA VAL A 339 -15.86 -17.29 -6.94
C VAL A 339 -16.34 -18.65 -7.44
N ILE A 340 -16.05 -19.75 -6.74
CA ILE A 340 -16.58 -21.08 -7.07
C ILE A 340 -18.08 -21.19 -6.74
N ALA A 341 -18.55 -20.65 -5.60
CA ALA A 341 -19.97 -20.64 -5.27
C ALA A 341 -20.80 -19.76 -6.22
N GLU A 342 -20.24 -18.63 -6.67
CA GLU A 342 -20.85 -17.74 -7.66
C GLU A 342 -20.71 -18.30 -9.07
N GLN A 343 -19.61 -18.96 -9.42
CA GLN A 343 -19.46 -19.70 -10.70
C GLN A 343 -20.33 -20.94 -10.73
N GLU A 344 -20.62 -21.64 -9.63
CA GLU A 344 -21.60 -22.73 -9.63
C GLU A 344 -23.03 -22.19 -9.83
N VAL A 345 -23.30 -20.93 -9.47
CA VAL A 345 -24.57 -20.22 -9.72
C VAL A 345 -24.62 -19.52 -11.10
N GLN A 346 -23.47 -19.18 -11.69
CA GLN A 346 -23.35 -18.56 -13.02
C GLN A 346 -23.13 -19.58 -14.14
N ASP A 347 -22.40 -20.68 -13.89
CA ASP A 347 -22.23 -21.83 -14.78
C ASP A 347 -23.44 -22.77 -14.75
N SER A 348 -24.39 -22.58 -13.81
CA SER A 348 -25.80 -22.94 -14.06
C SER A 348 -26.41 -21.89 -15.01
N GLY A 349 -25.83 -21.81 -16.20
CA GLY A 349 -26.29 -20.94 -17.27
C GLY A 349 -27.68 -21.37 -17.70
N ASP A 350 -28.69 -20.67 -17.20
CA ASP A 350 -29.80 -20.26 -18.03
C ASP A 350 -30.56 -19.13 -17.32
N GLU A 351 -30.52 -17.95 -17.92
CA GLU A 351 -31.51 -16.90 -17.65
C GLU A 351 -32.94 -17.45 -17.84
N HIS A 352 -33.09 -18.52 -18.63
CA HIS A 352 -34.25 -19.40 -18.69
C HIS A 352 -34.58 -20.09 -17.37
N ILE A 353 -33.62 -20.61 -16.60
CA ILE A 353 -33.84 -21.29 -15.30
C ILE A 353 -34.23 -20.27 -14.23
N LYS A 354 -33.60 -19.08 -14.21
CA LYS A 354 -34.06 -17.97 -13.32
C LYS A 354 -35.49 -17.56 -13.65
N ASN A 355 -35.82 -17.43 -14.93
CA ASN A 355 -37.19 -17.11 -15.38
C ASN A 355 -38.18 -18.26 -15.09
N ILE A 356 -37.75 -19.52 -15.20
CA ILE A 356 -38.54 -20.72 -14.85
C ILE A 356 -38.76 -20.80 -13.35
N MET A 357 -37.77 -20.52 -12.50
CA MET A 357 -37.89 -20.48 -11.04
C MET A 357 -38.87 -19.40 -10.59
N ILE A 358 -38.75 -18.18 -11.14
CA ILE A 358 -39.72 -17.09 -10.91
C ILE A 358 -41.12 -17.47 -11.41
N TYR A 359 -41.21 -18.20 -12.51
CA TYR A 359 -42.48 -18.71 -13.03
C TYR A 359 -43.07 -19.80 -12.13
N ILE A 360 -42.27 -20.74 -11.63
CA ILE A 360 -42.67 -21.80 -10.70
C ILE A 360 -43.19 -21.19 -9.40
N GLU A 361 -42.51 -20.21 -8.81
CA GLU A 361 -43.00 -19.50 -7.61
C GLU A 361 -44.34 -18.79 -7.86
N LYS A 362 -44.49 -18.14 -9.01
CA LYS A 362 -45.75 -17.49 -9.41
C LYS A 362 -46.87 -18.51 -9.60
N VAL A 363 -46.57 -19.69 -10.14
CA VAL A 363 -47.52 -20.79 -10.31
C VAL A 363 -47.89 -21.41 -8.95
N GLN A 364 -46.93 -21.67 -8.07
CA GLN A 364 -47.17 -22.19 -6.72
C GLN A 364 -48.02 -21.24 -5.87
N LYS A 365 -47.76 -19.92 -5.91
CA LYS A 365 -48.63 -18.91 -5.27
C LYS A 365 -50.04 -18.88 -5.85
N LYS A 366 -50.21 -19.14 -7.15
CA LYS A 366 -51.54 -19.25 -7.77
C LYS A 366 -52.24 -20.54 -7.37
N ILE A 367 -51.52 -21.67 -7.31
CA ILE A 367 -52.05 -22.97 -6.87
C ILE A 367 -52.53 -22.88 -5.41
N GLY A 368 -51.76 -22.24 -4.51
CA GLY A 368 -52.18 -22.01 -3.13
C GLY A 368 -53.50 -21.23 -3.03
N LYS A 369 -53.62 -20.13 -3.80
CA LYS A 369 -54.84 -19.31 -3.87
C LYS A 369 -56.03 -20.04 -4.51
N ILE A 370 -55.78 -21.01 -5.41
CA ILE A 370 -56.83 -21.86 -5.99
C ILE A 370 -57.27 -22.93 -4.98
N GLY A 371 -56.33 -23.55 -4.25
CA GLY A 371 -56.62 -24.50 -3.18
C GLY A 371 -57.52 -23.92 -2.08
N GLU A 372 -57.26 -22.68 -1.66
CA GLU A 372 -58.10 -21.95 -0.70
C GLU A 372 -59.51 -21.65 -1.23
N LYS A 373 -59.65 -21.43 -2.55
CA LYS A 373 -60.96 -21.21 -3.18
C LYS A 373 -61.74 -22.50 -3.41
N VAL A 374 -61.03 -23.61 -3.68
CA VAL A 374 -61.63 -24.93 -3.92
C VAL A 374 -62.14 -25.56 -2.63
N GLN A 375 -61.51 -25.31 -1.46
CA GLN A 375 -62.01 -25.77 -0.16
C GLN A 375 -63.37 -25.16 0.25
N ASN A 376 -63.83 -24.11 -0.43
CA ASN A 376 -65.09 -23.42 -0.13
C ASN A 376 -66.26 -23.75 -1.09
N LEU A 377 -66.09 -24.67 -2.06
CA LEU A 377 -67.13 -25.00 -3.04
C LEU A 377 -67.72 -26.40 -2.79
N LYS A 378 -69.06 -26.46 -2.70
CA LYS A 378 -69.85 -27.70 -2.54
C LYS A 378 -69.83 -28.57 -3.82
N PRO A 379 -70.08 -29.88 -3.70
CA PRO A 379 -69.70 -30.86 -4.72
C PRO A 379 -70.78 -31.01 -5.80
N ASP A 380 -70.56 -30.40 -6.96
CA ASP A 380 -71.11 -30.92 -8.23
C ASP A 380 -70.19 -30.57 -9.41
N HIS A 381 -68.94 -31.02 -9.34
CA HIS A 381 -67.85 -30.56 -10.20
C HIS A 381 -67.03 -31.71 -10.80
N SER A 382 -67.72 -32.70 -11.36
CA SER A 382 -67.12 -33.81 -12.11
C SER A 382 -66.24 -33.33 -13.28
N GLU A 383 -66.59 -32.22 -13.92
CA GLU A 383 -65.81 -31.64 -15.03
C GLU A 383 -64.48 -31.02 -14.56
N LEU A 384 -64.43 -30.46 -13.35
CA LEU A 384 -63.19 -29.90 -12.77
C LEU A 384 -62.23 -31.02 -12.35
N LEU A 385 -62.75 -32.14 -11.82
CA LEU A 385 -61.92 -33.30 -11.47
C LEU A 385 -61.22 -33.88 -12.70
N ILE A 386 -61.91 -33.98 -13.84
CA ILE A 386 -61.31 -34.43 -15.11
C ILE A 386 -60.22 -33.45 -15.57
N LYS A 387 -60.44 -32.14 -15.44
CA LYS A 387 -59.43 -31.13 -15.78
C LYS A 387 -58.21 -31.22 -14.86
N ILE A 388 -58.39 -31.40 -13.56
CA ILE A 388 -57.30 -31.59 -12.59
C ILE A 388 -56.49 -32.84 -12.94
N GLN A 389 -57.15 -33.96 -13.21
CA GLN A 389 -56.48 -35.22 -13.54
C GLN A 389 -55.69 -35.13 -14.86
N ASN A 390 -56.19 -34.38 -15.85
CA ASN A 390 -55.44 -34.08 -17.06
C ASN A 390 -54.22 -33.18 -16.81
N PHE A 391 -54.32 -32.20 -15.91
CA PHE A 391 -53.18 -31.39 -15.51
C PHE A 391 -52.12 -32.20 -14.75
N GLU A 392 -52.53 -33.08 -13.84
CA GLU A 392 -51.61 -33.98 -13.12
C GLU A 392 -50.83 -34.88 -14.08
N ASN A 393 -51.49 -35.41 -15.12
CA ASN A 393 -50.82 -36.23 -16.14
C ASN A 393 -49.81 -35.40 -16.96
N GLN A 394 -50.13 -34.14 -17.29
CA GLN A 394 -49.19 -33.27 -17.98
C GLN A 394 -47.98 -32.90 -17.10
N ILE A 395 -48.19 -32.72 -15.79
CA ILE A 395 -47.10 -32.47 -14.84
C ILE A 395 -46.18 -33.69 -14.80
N LYS A 396 -46.73 -34.91 -14.62
CA LYS A 396 -45.92 -36.15 -14.61
C LYS A 396 -45.08 -36.34 -15.87
N LEU A 397 -45.64 -36.03 -17.05
CA LEU A 397 -44.92 -36.08 -18.32
C LEU A 397 -43.76 -35.07 -18.39
N LYS A 398 -43.94 -33.88 -17.82
CA LYS A 398 -42.89 -32.86 -17.76
C LYS A 398 -41.81 -33.24 -16.74
N ASP A 399 -42.19 -33.81 -15.60
CA ASP A 399 -41.24 -34.27 -14.58
C ASP A 399 -40.34 -35.37 -15.14
N GLN A 400 -40.90 -36.34 -15.88
CA GLN A 400 -40.10 -37.36 -16.58
C GLN A 400 -39.10 -36.75 -17.57
N LYS A 401 -39.51 -35.72 -18.31
CA LYS A 401 -38.63 -35.03 -19.26
C LYS A 401 -37.52 -34.25 -18.54
N ILE A 402 -37.80 -33.69 -17.36
CA ILE A 402 -36.80 -33.04 -16.51
C ILE A 402 -35.78 -34.07 -16.01
N ASP A 403 -36.22 -35.24 -15.56
CA ASP A 403 -35.34 -36.31 -15.09
C ASP A 403 -34.41 -36.80 -16.22
N ASP A 404 -34.93 -36.95 -17.44
CA ASP A 404 -34.13 -37.36 -18.60
C ASP A 404 -33.08 -36.30 -18.98
N LEU A 405 -33.45 -35.02 -18.98
CA LEU A 405 -32.51 -33.91 -19.23
C LEU A 405 -31.44 -33.81 -18.13
N THR A 406 -31.83 -34.03 -16.87
CA THR A 406 -30.91 -34.02 -15.73
C THR A 406 -29.86 -35.13 -15.86
N LYS A 407 -30.26 -36.32 -16.32
CA LYS A 407 -29.32 -37.41 -16.61
C LYS A 407 -28.35 -37.07 -17.74
N GLN A 408 -28.84 -36.46 -18.83
CA GLN A 408 -27.99 -36.03 -19.95
C GLN A 408 -26.93 -35.01 -19.49
N LEU A 409 -27.34 -34.00 -18.72
CA LEU A 409 -26.42 -33.00 -18.16
C LEU A 409 -25.36 -33.64 -17.24
N LEU A 410 -25.75 -34.62 -16.42
CA LEU A 410 -24.81 -35.31 -15.54
C LEU A 410 -23.73 -36.08 -16.31
N ASP A 411 -24.10 -36.67 -17.46
CA ASP A 411 -23.15 -37.39 -18.31
C ASP A 411 -22.25 -36.44 -19.12
N GLU A 412 -22.75 -35.26 -19.52
CA GLU A 412 -21.94 -34.18 -20.10
C GLU A 412 -20.93 -33.63 -19.08
N GLN A 413 -21.34 -33.40 -17.83
CA GLN A 413 -20.45 -32.96 -16.75
C GLN A 413 -19.30 -33.95 -16.51
N LYS A 414 -19.59 -35.26 -16.44
CA LYS A 414 -18.56 -36.30 -16.33
C LYS A 414 -17.56 -36.27 -17.49
N THR A 415 -18.05 -35.97 -18.70
CA THR A 415 -17.21 -35.85 -19.89
C THR A 415 -16.26 -34.65 -19.76
N HIS A 416 -16.77 -33.49 -19.36
CA HIS A 416 -15.96 -32.30 -19.11
C HIS A 416 -14.95 -32.47 -17.96
N GLU A 417 -15.30 -33.17 -16.88
CA GLU A 417 -14.35 -33.48 -15.81
C GLU A 417 -13.16 -34.32 -16.29
N ASN A 418 -13.42 -35.29 -17.19
CA ASN A 418 -12.37 -36.11 -17.78
C ASN A 418 -11.47 -35.28 -18.71
N GLU A 419 -12.02 -34.30 -19.43
CA GLU A 419 -11.22 -33.36 -20.23
C GLU A 419 -10.37 -32.42 -19.36
N LYS A 420 -10.93 -31.90 -18.26
CA LYS A 420 -10.19 -31.10 -17.26
C LYS A 420 -9.03 -31.89 -16.66
N LYS A 421 -9.20 -33.19 -16.37
CA LYS A 421 -8.11 -34.06 -15.90
C LYS A 421 -6.98 -34.18 -16.94
N LYS A 422 -7.31 -34.42 -18.22
CA LYS A 422 -6.32 -34.47 -19.31
C LYS A 422 -5.55 -33.15 -19.46
N LEU A 423 -6.21 -32.01 -19.31
CA LEU A 423 -5.56 -30.70 -19.37
C LEU A 423 -4.61 -30.45 -18.19
N LYS A 424 -4.97 -30.89 -16.97
CA LYS A 424 -4.10 -30.80 -15.79
C LYS A 424 -2.84 -31.66 -15.94
N GLU A 425 -2.96 -32.87 -16.48
CA GLU A 425 -1.82 -33.74 -16.79
C GLU A 425 -0.88 -33.09 -17.83
N GLY A 426 -1.43 -32.43 -18.85
CA GLY A 426 -0.63 -31.66 -19.82
C GLY A 426 0.09 -30.45 -19.22
N SER A 427 -0.48 -29.82 -18.19
CA SER A 427 0.15 -28.70 -17.47
C SER A 427 1.35 -29.16 -16.65
N LEU A 428 1.23 -30.27 -15.93
CA LEU A 428 2.32 -30.85 -15.12
C LEU A 428 3.57 -31.15 -15.96
N ILE A 429 3.39 -31.66 -17.18
CA ILE A 429 4.49 -31.95 -18.10
C ILE A 429 5.22 -30.66 -18.52
N LYS A 430 4.50 -29.55 -18.71
CA LYS A 430 5.11 -28.26 -19.04
C LYS A 430 5.88 -27.68 -17.86
N ASP A 431 5.37 -27.84 -16.64
CA ASP A 431 6.04 -27.36 -15.43
C ASP A 431 7.36 -28.12 -15.19
N GLU A 432 7.40 -29.42 -15.43
CA GLU A 432 8.65 -30.21 -15.38
C GLU A 432 9.67 -29.75 -16.44
N GLN A 433 9.23 -29.43 -17.66
CA GLN A 433 10.10 -28.89 -18.71
C GLN A 433 10.65 -27.51 -18.33
N ILE A 434 9.83 -26.64 -17.74
CA ILE A 434 10.25 -25.32 -17.25
C ILE A 434 11.28 -25.48 -16.12
N GLN A 435 11.06 -26.40 -15.17
CA GLN A 435 12.03 -26.68 -14.11
C GLN A 435 13.38 -27.15 -14.66
N LYS A 436 13.37 -28.03 -15.66
CA LYS A 436 14.60 -28.50 -16.30
C LYS A 436 15.36 -27.37 -17.01
N LEU A 437 14.65 -26.52 -17.76
CA LEU A 437 15.24 -25.34 -18.41
C LEU A 437 15.84 -24.36 -17.39
N ASN A 438 15.17 -24.15 -16.26
CA ASN A 438 15.67 -23.26 -15.20
C ASN A 438 16.95 -23.82 -14.55
N GLN A 439 17.05 -25.14 -14.37
CA GLN A 439 18.28 -25.77 -13.88
C GLN A 439 19.45 -25.61 -14.87
N GLU A 440 19.20 -25.76 -16.17
CA GLU A 440 20.20 -25.54 -17.22
C GLU A 440 20.67 -24.09 -17.27
N LEU A 441 19.75 -23.12 -17.16
CA LEU A 441 20.06 -21.69 -17.10
C LEU A 441 20.92 -21.33 -15.88
N GLU A 442 20.65 -21.92 -14.73
CA GLU A 442 21.44 -21.66 -13.52
C GLU A 442 22.86 -22.21 -13.66
N GLY A 443 23.03 -23.38 -14.29
CA GLY A 443 24.36 -23.91 -14.64
C GLY A 443 25.17 -22.95 -15.53
N LEU A 444 24.53 -22.38 -16.56
CA LEU A 444 25.16 -21.40 -17.45
C LEU A 444 25.54 -20.09 -16.72
N ARG A 445 24.71 -19.62 -15.78
CA ARG A 445 25.02 -18.44 -14.97
C ARG A 445 26.25 -18.64 -14.10
N ILE A 446 26.38 -19.81 -13.48
CA ILE A 446 27.56 -20.16 -12.68
C ILE A 446 28.81 -20.18 -13.56
N GLU A 447 28.74 -20.75 -14.76
CA GLU A 447 29.87 -20.77 -15.70
C GLU A 447 30.26 -19.36 -16.17
N PHE A 448 29.27 -18.50 -16.47
CA PHE A 448 29.51 -17.12 -16.88
C PHE A 448 30.21 -16.32 -15.77
N LYS A 449 29.74 -16.44 -14.52
CA LYS A 449 30.35 -15.78 -13.36
C LYS A 449 31.78 -16.25 -13.11
N LYS A 450 32.08 -17.52 -13.39
CA LYS A 450 33.45 -18.05 -13.32
C LYS A 450 34.36 -17.39 -14.37
N LYS A 451 33.91 -17.30 -15.63
CA LYS A 451 34.67 -16.62 -16.70
C LYS A 451 34.86 -15.13 -16.43
N GLU A 452 33.84 -14.47 -15.88
CA GLU A 452 33.93 -13.06 -15.47
C GLU A 452 35.04 -12.86 -14.43
N ASN A 453 35.09 -13.70 -13.39
CA ASN A 453 36.14 -13.67 -12.37
C ASN A 453 37.54 -13.94 -12.96
N GLU A 454 37.66 -14.87 -13.91
CA GLU A 454 38.93 -15.13 -14.62
C GLU A 454 39.41 -13.90 -15.40
N ILE A 455 38.50 -13.19 -16.07
CA ILE A 455 38.80 -11.94 -16.79
C ILE A 455 39.25 -10.85 -15.82
N ILE A 456 38.55 -10.69 -14.69
CA ILE A 456 38.91 -9.71 -13.65
C ILE A 456 40.33 -9.97 -13.13
N LEU A 457 40.65 -11.23 -12.79
CA LEU A 457 41.98 -11.61 -12.32
C LEU A 457 43.07 -11.34 -13.37
N LYS A 458 42.79 -11.64 -14.65
CA LYS A 458 43.71 -11.37 -15.75
C LYS A 458 43.99 -9.88 -15.93
N ASN A 459 42.94 -9.05 -15.85
CA ASN A 459 43.08 -7.59 -15.95
C ASN A 459 43.86 -7.01 -14.76
N GLN A 460 43.65 -7.53 -13.55
CA GLN A 460 44.43 -7.12 -12.38
C GLN A 460 45.93 -7.44 -12.52
N SER A 461 46.26 -8.61 -13.08
CA SER A 461 47.66 -8.97 -13.39
C SER A 461 48.28 -8.01 -14.40
N LEU A 462 47.56 -7.73 -15.49
CA LEU A 462 48.02 -6.82 -16.55
C LEU A 462 48.28 -5.41 -16.03
N MET A 463 47.40 -4.91 -15.15
CA MET A 463 47.57 -3.58 -14.53
C MET A 463 48.81 -3.52 -13.65
N LYS A 464 49.11 -4.58 -12.88
CA LYS A 464 50.34 -4.65 -12.08
C LYS A 464 51.60 -4.64 -12.94
N GLU A 465 51.62 -5.39 -14.04
CA GLU A 465 52.74 -5.40 -15.00
C GLU A 465 52.96 -4.01 -15.63
N LEU A 466 51.87 -3.31 -15.98
CA LEU A 466 51.92 -1.97 -16.53
C LEU A 466 52.46 -0.96 -15.52
N GLU A 467 52.01 -1.01 -14.27
CA GLU A 467 52.51 -0.16 -13.18
C GLU A 467 54.01 -0.38 -12.94
N GLU A 468 54.47 -1.63 -12.94
CA GLU A 468 55.88 -1.96 -12.75
C GLU A 468 56.74 -1.48 -13.92
N SER A 469 56.27 -1.64 -15.15
CA SER A 469 56.90 -1.09 -16.35
C SER A 469 57.04 0.44 -16.27
N LEU A 470 55.97 1.14 -15.87
CA LEU A 470 55.97 2.60 -15.72
C LEU A 470 56.95 3.06 -14.63
N ARG A 471 56.99 2.37 -13.48
CA ARG A 471 57.97 2.63 -12.40
C ARG A 471 59.40 2.46 -12.89
N ASN A 472 59.67 1.43 -13.69
CA ASN A 472 61.00 1.19 -14.26
C ASN A 472 61.41 2.28 -15.25
N GLN A 473 60.49 2.74 -16.12
CA GLN A 473 60.75 3.87 -17.01
C GLN A 473 61.04 5.17 -16.25
N LEU A 474 60.31 5.46 -15.18
CA LEU A 474 60.55 6.63 -14.33
C LEU A 474 61.93 6.57 -13.66
N ARG A 475 62.33 5.40 -13.13
CA ARG A 475 63.67 5.21 -12.55
C ARG A 475 64.79 5.49 -13.56
N LEU A 476 64.61 5.08 -14.81
CA LEU A 476 65.60 5.35 -15.88
C LEU A 476 65.69 6.84 -16.21
N LYS A 477 64.55 7.56 -16.25
CA LYS A 477 64.54 9.02 -16.46
C LYS A 477 65.22 9.79 -15.33
N VAL A 478 65.01 9.38 -14.07
CA VAL A 478 65.67 10.01 -12.90
C VAL A 478 67.18 9.79 -12.90
N LYS A 479 67.68 8.67 -13.44
CA LYS A 479 69.13 8.47 -13.59
C LYS A 479 69.79 9.34 -14.67
N GLN A 480 69.01 9.89 -15.60
CA GLN A 480 69.53 10.74 -16.70
C GLN A 480 69.60 12.23 -16.34
N THR A 481 68.91 12.68 -15.29
CA THR A 481 69.04 14.06 -14.80
C THR A 481 70.40 14.26 -14.14
N HIS A 482 71.30 14.96 -14.84
CA HIS A 482 72.64 15.28 -14.36
C HIS A 482 72.53 16.23 -13.16
N THR A 483 73.27 15.89 -12.10
CA THR A 483 73.37 16.70 -10.91
C THR A 483 74.42 17.78 -11.13
N TYR A 484 73.96 19.00 -11.38
CA TYR A 484 74.83 20.16 -11.58
C TYR A 484 75.25 20.73 -10.22
N GLN A 485 76.53 20.63 -9.88
CA GLN A 485 77.12 21.39 -8.76
C GLN A 485 77.43 22.81 -9.25
N GLY A 486 76.49 23.72 -9.06
CA GLY A 486 76.69 25.15 -9.35
C GLY A 486 77.36 25.90 -8.20
N PRO A 487 78.03 27.03 -8.47
CA PRO A 487 78.53 27.93 -7.43
C PRO A 487 77.37 28.45 -6.55
N GLY A 488 77.64 28.69 -5.26
CA GLY A 488 76.65 29.07 -4.26
C GLY A 488 75.81 30.30 -4.66
N PHE A 489 74.54 30.27 -4.30
CA PHE A 489 73.54 31.27 -4.70
C PHE A 489 73.13 32.16 -3.53
N TYR A 490 72.91 33.45 -3.81
CA TYR A 490 72.43 34.42 -2.83
C TYR A 490 70.92 34.61 -3.00
N CYS A 491 70.13 34.46 -1.93
CA CYS A 491 68.70 34.80 -1.98
C CYS A 491 68.52 36.31 -1.77
N ASN A 492 68.00 37.00 -2.79
CA ASN A 492 67.80 38.45 -2.72
C ASN A 492 66.70 38.87 -1.73
N ASP A 493 65.73 38.00 -1.44
CA ASP A 493 64.60 38.34 -0.56
C ASP A 493 64.97 38.35 0.93
N CYS A 494 65.96 37.54 1.33
CA CYS A 494 66.35 37.39 2.74
C CYS A 494 67.85 37.55 3.01
N ASN A 495 68.62 37.93 1.98
CA ASN A 495 70.08 38.08 2.04
C ASN A 495 70.85 36.87 2.60
N TYR A 496 70.28 35.67 2.44
CA TYR A 496 70.89 34.44 2.92
C TYR A 496 71.71 33.77 1.81
N TYR A 497 72.98 33.47 2.09
CA TYR A 497 73.87 32.77 1.16
C TYR A 497 73.69 31.26 1.28
N PHE A 498 73.29 30.62 0.19
CA PHE A 498 73.25 29.18 0.07
C PHE A 498 74.61 28.68 -0.43
N GLY A 499 75.41 28.09 0.46
CA GLY A 499 76.55 27.26 0.04
C GLY A 499 76.09 26.12 -0.88
N GLN A 500 77.02 25.57 -1.68
CA GLN A 500 76.77 24.58 -2.75
C GLN A 500 75.66 23.58 -2.39
N LYS A 501 74.48 23.74 -3.01
CA LYS A 501 73.38 22.79 -2.88
C LYS A 501 72.65 22.58 -4.21
N TRP A 502 72.04 21.41 -4.26
CA TRP A 502 71.45 20.74 -5.41
C TRP A 502 70.17 21.46 -5.86
N GLY A 503 70.13 21.91 -7.10
CA GLY A 503 68.92 22.44 -7.75
C GLY A 503 68.28 21.40 -8.66
N TYR A 504 66.96 21.46 -8.83
CA TYR A 504 66.24 20.61 -9.79
C TYR A 504 66.23 21.29 -11.16
N HIS A 505 66.73 20.59 -12.17
CA HIS A 505 66.73 21.04 -13.56
C HIS A 505 65.44 20.61 -14.27
N TYR A 506 64.75 21.56 -14.88
CA TYR A 506 63.68 21.31 -15.84
C TYR A 506 63.98 22.09 -17.12
N GLY A 507 64.59 21.42 -18.11
CA GLY A 507 65.06 22.08 -19.33
C GLY A 507 66.16 23.12 -19.05
N ASN A 508 66.00 24.33 -19.59
CA ASN A 508 66.93 25.45 -19.40
C ASN A 508 66.65 26.27 -18.12
N GLN A 509 65.74 25.81 -17.26
CA GLN A 509 65.40 26.50 -16.02
C GLN A 509 65.86 25.69 -14.81
N VAL A 510 66.41 26.40 -13.83
CA VAL A 510 66.78 25.86 -12.52
C VAL A 510 65.94 26.57 -11.48
N SER A 511 65.18 25.79 -10.71
CA SER A 511 64.41 26.31 -9.58
C SER A 511 65.18 26.09 -8.29
N PHE A 512 65.27 27.16 -7.50
CA PHE A 512 65.82 27.13 -6.15
C PHE A 512 64.72 27.48 -5.17
N TYR A 513 64.66 26.74 -4.07
CA TYR A 513 63.73 26.98 -2.99
C TYR A 513 64.51 27.43 -1.75
N CYS A 514 64.24 28.64 -1.27
CA CYS A 514 64.83 29.17 -0.06
C CYS A 514 64.06 28.64 1.15
N SER A 515 64.64 27.71 1.92
CA SER A 515 63.97 27.20 3.13
C SER A 515 63.78 28.25 4.22
N SER A 516 64.59 29.33 4.23
CA SER A 516 64.53 30.36 5.27
C SER A 516 63.37 31.34 5.11
N CYS A 517 63.00 31.70 3.87
CA CYS A 517 61.87 32.60 3.60
C CYS A 517 60.75 31.94 2.77
N GLN A 518 60.89 30.65 2.48
CA GLN A 518 59.97 29.86 1.65
C GLN A 518 59.75 30.42 0.23
N SER A 519 60.61 31.33 -0.24
CA SER A 519 60.52 31.87 -1.60
C SER A 519 61.11 30.91 -2.63
N GLN A 520 60.44 30.79 -3.76
CA GLN A 520 60.89 30.00 -4.90
C GLN A 520 61.40 30.95 -5.98
N SER A 521 62.66 30.83 -6.36
CA SER A 521 63.23 31.55 -7.49
C SER A 521 63.44 30.60 -8.66
N ILE A 522 63.10 31.06 -9.87
CA ILE A 522 63.30 30.32 -11.11
C ILE A 522 64.28 31.12 -11.96
N HIS A 523 65.45 30.53 -12.22
CA HIS A 523 66.46 31.13 -13.07
C HIS A 523 66.50 30.41 -14.40
N THR A 524 66.46 31.18 -15.48
CA THR A 524 66.67 30.63 -16.83
C THR A 524 68.15 30.73 -17.15
N LEU A 525 68.79 29.59 -17.37
CA LEU A 525 70.18 29.53 -17.82
C LEU A 525 70.23 30.01 -19.26
N LYS A 526 70.87 31.16 -19.50
CA LYS A 526 71.31 31.53 -20.84
C LYS A 526 72.53 30.67 -21.17
N ARG A 527 72.46 29.98 -22.31
CA ARG A 527 73.58 29.21 -22.86
C ARG A 527 74.79 30.08 -23.10
#